data_AF-A0A1F8DQM3-F1
#
_entry.id   AF-A0A1F8DQM3-F1
#
_cell.length_a   1.000
_cell.length_b   1.000
_cell.length_c   1.000
_cell.angle_alpha   90.00
_cell.angle_beta   90.00
_cell.angle_gamma   90.00
#
_symmetry.space_group_name_H-M   'P 1'
#
loop_
_entity.id
_entity.type
_entity.pdbx_description
1 polymer ?
#
loop_
_entity_poly.entity_id
_entity_poly.type
_entity_poly.pdbx_seq_one_letter_code
_entity_poly.pdbx_strand_id
1 'polypeptide(L)' 'MKLPPRPKTPYILDKEQDKCIFKKLNKFKNRKLSKDKEKLVRFLYTQLERNWRTPLEKFIDRLLK' A
#
# COMPACT_ATOMS: atom_id res chain seq x y z
N MET A 1 3.66 -4.79 12.83
CA MET A 1 2.32 -4.77 12.18
C MET A 1 2.18 -6.01 11.30
N LYS A 2 0.97 -6.44 10.89
CA LYS A 2 0.78 -7.61 9.98
C LYS A 2 0.63 -7.10 8.54
N LEU A 3 1.57 -7.45 7.65
CA LEU A 3 1.49 -7.21 6.21
C LEU A 3 1.00 -8.49 5.48
N PRO A 4 0.32 -8.38 4.33
CA PRO A 4 -0.28 -7.16 3.78
C PRO A 4 -1.35 -6.58 4.73
N PRO A 5 -1.57 -5.25 4.71
CA PRO A 5 -2.65 -4.66 5.48
C PRO A 5 -3.99 -5.19 4.96
N ARG A 6 -5.00 -5.25 5.83
CA ARG A 6 -6.37 -5.52 5.39
C ARG A 6 -6.82 -4.35 4.50
N PRO A 7 -7.09 -4.58 3.21
CA PRO A 7 -7.56 -3.52 2.34
C PRO A 7 -8.99 -3.11 2.73
N LYS A 8 -9.35 -1.85 2.48
CA LYS A 8 -10.72 -1.35 2.59
C LYS A 8 -11.56 -1.70 1.36
N THR A 9 -10.91 -1.79 0.20
CA THR A 9 -11.54 -2.20 -1.07
C THR A 9 -10.66 -3.23 -1.78
N PRO A 10 -11.20 -4.10 -2.63
CA PRO A 10 -10.41 -5.13 -3.31
C PRO A 10 -9.18 -4.54 -4.01
N TYR A 11 -8.06 -5.25 -3.95
CA TYR A 11 -6.88 -4.86 -4.73
C TYR A 11 -7.19 -5.06 -6.23
N ILE A 12 -6.95 -4.02 -7.03
CA ILE A 12 -6.92 -4.11 -8.48
C ILE A 12 -5.59 -4.76 -8.83
N LEU A 13 -5.66 -6.01 -9.28
CA LEU A 13 -4.51 -6.76 -9.80
C LEU A 13 -4.76 -7.18 -11.26
N ASP A 14 -5.51 -6.37 -12.00
CA ASP A 14 -5.90 -6.65 -13.38
C ASP A 14 -4.71 -6.66 -14.34
N LYS A 15 -3.72 -5.78 -14.15
CA LYS A 15 -2.51 -5.77 -14.98
C LYS A 15 -1.42 -6.65 -14.39
N GLU A 16 -0.59 -7.23 -15.25
CA GLU A 16 0.62 -7.95 -14.81
C GLU A 16 1.55 -7.07 -13.99
N GLN A 17 1.61 -5.77 -14.29
CA GLN A 17 2.37 -4.79 -13.53
C GLN A 17 1.87 -4.68 -12.09
N ASP A 18 0.56 -4.67 -11.86
CA ASP A 18 -0.04 -4.61 -10.51
C ASP A 18 0.28 -5.87 -9.71
N LYS A 19 0.20 -7.04 -10.35
CA LYS A 19 0.62 -8.33 -9.77
C LYS A 19 2.10 -8.32 -9.39
N CYS A 20 2.96 -7.74 -10.25
CA CYS A 20 4.39 -7.63 -9.99
C CYS A 20 4.69 -6.69 -8.80
N ILE A 21 4.00 -5.55 -8.73
CA ILE A 21 4.10 -4.61 -7.61
C ILE A 21 3.65 -5.29 -6.32
N PHE A 22 2.50 -5.99 -6.33
CA PHE A 22 2.01 -6.72 -5.17
C PHE A 22 3.00 -7.79 -4.69
N LYS A 23 3.59 -8.57 -5.61
CA LYS A 23 4.65 -9.54 -5.27
C LYS A 23 5.87 -8.87 -4.64
N LYS A 24 6.33 -7.73 -5.17
CA LYS A 24 7.45 -6.96 -4.60
C LYS A 24 7.13 -6.45 -3.20
N LEU A 25 5.92 -5.92 -2.99
CA LEU A 25 5.45 -5.47 -1.68
C LEU A 25 5.37 -6.62 -0.67
N ASN A 26 4.94 -7.80 -1.11
CA ASN A 26 4.82 -8.97 -0.24
C ASN A 26 6.18 -9.47 0.29
N LYS A 27 7.30 -9.17 -0.40
CA LYS A 27 8.65 -9.47 0.11
C LYS A 27 8.98 -8.73 1.41
N PHE A 28 8.27 -7.64 1.70
CA PHE A 28 8.43 -6.88 2.94
C PHE A 28 7.69 -7.48 4.13
N LYS A 29 6.79 -8.46 3.91
CA LYS A 29 6.01 -9.11 4.98
C LYS A 29 6.89 -9.76 6.05
N ASN A 30 8.02 -10.34 5.65
CA ASN A 30 8.92 -11.07 6.54
C ASN A 30 10.18 -10.25 6.90
N ARG A 31 10.25 -8.97 6.52
CA ARG A 31 11.39 -8.11 6.83
C ARG A 31 11.09 -7.24 8.05
N LYS A 32 12.07 -7.10 8.94
CA LYS A 32 12.04 -6.12 10.03
C LYS A 32 12.23 -4.73 9.42
N LEU A 33 11.14 -3.99 9.27
CA LEU A 33 11.15 -2.63 8.72
C LEU A 33 11.13 -1.60 9.86
N SER A 34 11.81 -0.48 9.66
CA SER A 34 11.65 0.71 10.51
C SER A 34 10.24 1.29 10.33
N LYS A 35 9.72 1.97 11.36
CA LYS A 35 8.35 2.55 11.36
C LYS A 35 8.04 3.40 10.10
N ASP A 36 9.00 4.16 9.61
CA ASP A 36 8.87 4.95 8.37
C ASP A 36 8.70 4.09 7.12
N LYS A 37 9.52 3.05 6.98
CA LYS A 37 9.40 2.10 5.87
C LYS A 37 8.10 1.31 5.95
N GLU A 38 7.63 0.96 7.15
CA GLU A 38 6.31 0.33 7.34
C GLU A 38 5.17 1.24 6.87
N LYS A 39 5.21 2.54 7.20
CA LYS A 39 4.23 3.53 6.71
C LYS A 39 4.23 3.62 5.19
N LEU A 40 5.41 3.70 4.57
CA LEU A 40 5.57 3.75 3.12
C LEU A 40 5.02 2.48 2.45
N VAL A 41 5.41 1.30 2.93
CA VAL A 41 4.91 0.02 2.38
C VAL A 41 3.39 -0.06 2.50
N ARG A 42 2.82 0.36 3.63
CA ARG A 42 1.36 0.41 3.81
C ARG A 42 0.71 1.38 2.81
N PHE A 43 1.28 2.56 2.62
CA PHE A 43 0.79 3.52 1.64
C PHE A 43 0.80 2.93 0.23
N LEU A 44 1.87 2.25 -0.17
CA LEU A 44 1.96 1.57 -1.47
C LEU A 44 0.88 0.48 -1.64
N TYR A 45 0.53 -0.25 -0.58
CA TYR A 45 -0.61 -1.17 -0.63
C TYR A 45 -1.94 -0.45 -0.90
N THR A 46 -2.15 0.75 -0.35
CA THR A 46 -3.39 1.51 -0.63
C THR A 46 -3.50 1.92 -2.09
N GLN A 47 -2.38 2.09 -2.81
CA GLN A 47 -2.36 2.43 -4.23
C GLN A 47 -2.80 1.26 -5.13
N LEU A 48 -2.78 0.04 -4.61
CA LEU A 48 -3.30 -1.14 -5.30
C LEU A 48 -4.81 -1.33 -5.05
N GLU A 49 -5.44 -0.56 -4.16
CA GLU A 49 -6.87 -0.69 -3.87
C GLU A 49 -7.74 -0.03 -4.95
N ARG A 50 -8.97 -0.53 -5.16
CA ARG A 50 -9.86 0.02 -6.20
C ARG A 50 -10.13 1.52 -6.07
N ASN A 51 -10.32 1.98 -4.84
CA ASN A 51 -10.59 3.38 -4.54
C ASN A 51 -9.37 4.07 -3.91
N TRP A 52 -8.16 3.77 -4.41
CA TRP A 52 -6.90 4.32 -3.89
C TRP A 52 -6.78 5.85 -3.91
N ARG A 53 -7.57 6.53 -4.74
CA ARG A 53 -7.59 7.99 -4.86
C ARG A 53 -8.02 8.68 -3.57
N THR A 54 -9.03 8.16 -2.87
CA THR A 54 -9.52 8.74 -1.61
C THR A 54 -8.50 8.68 -0.46
N PRO A 55 -7.84 7.54 -0.15
CA PRO A 55 -6.78 7.53 0.84
C PRO A 55 -5.54 8.30 0.39
N LEU A 56 -5.28 8.41 -0.93
CA LEU A 56 -4.20 9.27 -1.44
C LEU A 56 -4.49 10.74 -1.17
N GLU A 57 -5.67 11.23 -1.51
CA GLU A 57 -6.09 12.62 -1.29
C GLU A 57 -5.98 12.98 0.20
N LYS A 58 -6.53 12.15 1.09
CA LYS A 58 -6.41 12.33 2.54
C LYS A 58 -4.96 12.29 3.05
N PHE A 59 -4.08 11.56 2.37
CA PHE A 59 -2.66 11.51 2.73
C PHE A 59 -1.94 12.79 2.30
N ILE A 60 -2.24 13.31 1.11
CA ILE A 60 -1.71 14.59 0.61
C ILE A 60 -2.21 15.75 1.48
N ASP A 61 -3.51 15.78 1.83
CA ASP A 61 -4.10 16.78 2.73
C ASP A 61 -3.37 16.86 4.09
N ARG A 62 -2.91 15.70 4.59
CA ARG A 62 -2.14 15.62 5.83
C ARG A 62 -0.69 16.05 5.69
N LEU A 63 -0.12 16.03 4.49
CA LEU A 63 1.24 16.50 4.22
C LEU A 63 1.29 18.02 3.98
N LEU A 64 0.19 18.59 3.48
CA LEU A 64 0.04 20.02 3.24
C LEU A 64 -0.37 20.81 4.50
N LYS A 65 -0.64 20.12 5.62
CA LYS A 65 -0.97 20.68 6.93
C LYS A 65 0.22 20.56 7.87
#